data_AF-A0AB36IRN2-F1
#
_entry.id   AF-A0AB36IRN2-F1
#
_cell.length_a   1.000
_cell.length_b   1.000
_cell.length_c   1.000
_cell.angle_alpha   90.00
_cell.angle_beta   90.00
_cell.angle_gamma   90.00
#
_symmetry.space_group_name_H-M   'P 1'
#
loop_
_entity.id
_entity.type
_entity.pdbx_description
1 polymer ?
#
loop_
_entity_poly.entity_id
_entity_poly.type
_entity_poly.pdbx_seq_one_letter_code
_entity_poly.pdbx_strand_id
1 'polypeptide(L)' 'MVLLVLKVALIVFIVGATVALITRGVKRSRANRSDPRWKAHRTQPGYEASALGAMPNTPLPEWANWDDEGDDPVTRSQN' A
#
# COMPACT_ATOMS: atom_id res chain seq x y z
N MET A 1 4.12 15.63 45.50
CA MET A 1 3.58 14.26 45.32
C MET A 1 2.33 14.21 44.44
N VAL A 2 1.28 14.98 44.72
CA VAL A 2 0.02 14.98 43.93
C VAL A 2 0.23 15.21 42.42
N LEU A 3 1.04 16.20 42.04
CA LEU A 3 1.34 16.48 40.63
C LEU A 3 2.10 15.33 39.93
N LEU A 4 2.97 14.64 40.66
CA LEU A 4 3.71 13.49 40.13
C LEU A 4 2.74 12.33 39.88
N VAL A 5 1.87 12.04 40.85
CA VAL A 5 0.83 11.01 40.72
C VAL A 5 -0.12 11.33 39.56
N LEU A 6 -0.58 12.58 39.44
CA LEU A 6 -1.43 13.02 38.34
C LEU A 6 -0.75 12.84 36.97
N LYS A 7 0.53 13.19 36.88
CA LYS A 7 1.31 13.05 35.63
C LYS A 7 1.44 11.58 35.22
N VAL A 8 1.74 10.70 36.17
CA VAL A 8 1.83 9.25 35.91
C VAL A 8 0.47 8.70 35.50
N ALA A 9 -0.60 9.07 36.21
CA ALA A 9 -1.96 8.65 35.89
C ALA A 9 -2.38 9.09 34.47
N LEU A 10 -2.07 10.33 34.10
CA LEU A 10 -2.34 10.85 32.76
C LEU A 10 -1.63 10.05 31.67
N ILE A 11 -0.35 9.74 31.88
CA ILE A 11 0.45 8.96 30.91
C ILE A 11 -0.16 7.56 30.75
N VAL A 12 -0.46 6.87 31.84
CA VAL A 12 -1.07 5.52 31.78
C VAL A 12 -2.43 5.56 31.09
N PHE A 13 -3.24 6.58 31.37
CA PHE A 13 -4.54 6.74 30.73
C PHE A 13 -4.43 6.94 29.20
N ILE A 14 -3.53 7.83 28.76
CA ILE A 14 -3.31 8.09 27.32
C ILE A 14 -2.81 6.81 26.64
N VAL A 15 -1.80 6.16 27.21
CA VAL A 15 -1.24 4.93 26.64
C VAL A 15 -2.30 3.84 26.55
N GLY A 16 -3.07 3.61 27.62
CA GLY A 16 -4.16 2.64 27.64
C GLY A 16 -5.24 2.94 26.61
N ALA A 17 -5.65 4.20 26.49
CA ALA A 17 -6.63 4.64 25.50
C ALA A 17 -6.13 4.45 24.07
N THR A 18 -4.88 4.81 23.77
CA THR A 18 -4.26 4.63 22.46
C THR A 18 -4.20 3.15 22.09
N VAL A 19 -3.76 2.29 23.01
CA VAL A 19 -3.71 0.83 22.80
C VAL A 19 -5.12 0.29 22.53
N ALA A 20 -6.13 0.70 23.30
CA ALA A 20 -7.51 0.29 23.10
C ALA A 20 -8.08 0.73 21.74
N LEU A 21 -7.78 1.96 21.29
CA LEU A 21 -8.19 2.46 19.98
C LEU A 21 -7.54 1.67 18.84
N ILE A 22 -6.22 1.43 18.92
CA ILE A 22 -5.50 0.65 17.91
C ILE A 22 -6.02 -0.78 17.86
N THR A 23 -6.13 -1.47 19.00
CA THR A 23 -6.64 -2.85 19.03
C THR A 23 -8.08 -2.93 18.53
N ARG A 24 -8.95 -1.98 18.89
CA ARG A 24 -10.32 -1.92 18.35
C ARG A 24 -10.32 -1.66 16.84
N GLY A 25 -9.48 -0.76 16.35
CA GLY A 25 -9.33 -0.47 14.92
C GLY A 25 -8.81 -1.67 14.13
N VAL A 26 -7.77 -2.34 14.63
CA VAL A 26 -7.21 -3.56 14.05
C VAL A 26 -8.22 -4.71 14.09
N LYS A 27 -8.93 -4.90 15.20
CA LYS A 27 -9.95 -5.95 15.32
C LYS A 27 -11.12 -5.68 14.37
N ARG A 28 -11.57 -4.42 14.23
CA ARG A 28 -12.60 -4.03 13.26
C ARG A 28 -12.11 -4.18 11.81
N SER A 29 -10.87 -3.80 11.53
CA SER A 29 -10.23 -3.95 10.21
C SER A 29 -10.06 -5.43 9.84
N ARG A 30 -9.62 -6.26 10.78
CA ARG A 30 -9.52 -7.72 10.60
C ARG A 30 -10.89 -8.34 10.43
N ALA A 31 -11.89 -7.98 11.23
CA ALA A 31 -13.25 -8.47 11.09
C ALA A 31 -13.82 -8.16 9.69
N ASN A 32 -13.56 -6.95 9.17
CA ASN A 32 -13.87 -6.61 7.79
C ASN A 32 -13.06 -7.47 6.79
N ARG A 33 -11.73 -7.59 6.94
CA ARG A 33 -10.92 -8.40 6.02
C ARG A 33 -11.27 -9.90 6.03
N SER A 34 -11.76 -10.41 7.16
CA SER A 34 -12.19 -11.80 7.32
C SER A 34 -13.65 -12.02 6.93
N ASP A 35 -14.41 -10.96 6.63
CA ASP A 35 -15.75 -11.06 6.09
C ASP A 35 -15.64 -11.25 4.56
N PRO A 36 -16.06 -12.41 4.00
CA PRO A 36 -16.08 -12.62 2.55
C PRO A 36 -16.96 -11.61 1.80
N ARG A 37 -17.85 -10.90 2.52
CA ARG A 37 -18.71 -9.84 1.99
C ARG A 37 -18.07 -8.46 2.04
N TRP A 38 -16.87 -8.33 2.62
CA TRP A 38 -16.17 -7.05 2.67
C TRP A 38 -15.66 -6.66 1.29
N LYS A 39 -16.49 -5.89 0.59
CA LYS A 39 -16.05 -5.10 -0.55
C LYS A 39 -15.30 -3.90 0.01
N ALA A 40 -13.97 -3.92 -0.08
CA ALA A 40 -13.20 -2.68 -0.10
C ALA A 40 -13.90 -1.73 -1.08
N HIS A 41 -14.04 -0.45 -0.73
CA HIS A 41 -14.73 0.53 -1.54
C HIS A 41 -14.04 0.59 -2.93
N ARG A 42 -14.51 -0.26 -3.86
CA ARG A 42 -13.97 -0.50 -5.22
C ARG A 42 -14.29 0.67 -6.16
N THR A 43 -14.42 1.87 -5.62
CA THR A 43 -14.63 3.07 -6.43
C THR A 43 -13.32 3.60 -6.99
N GLN A 44 -12.17 2.98 -6.69
CA GLN A 44 -10.91 3.30 -7.35
C GLN A 44 -10.93 2.69 -8.77
N PRO A 45 -11.06 3.51 -9.83
CA PRO A 45 -11.05 3.02 -11.20
C PRO A 45 -9.73 2.28 -11.44
N GLY A 46 -9.77 1.08 -12.01
CA GLY A 46 -8.58 0.27 -12.29
C GLY A 46 -8.14 -0.68 -11.17
N TYR A 47 -8.77 -0.67 -9.98
CA TYR A 47 -8.47 -1.65 -8.92
C TYR A 47 -8.59 -3.10 -9.40
N GLU A 48 -9.61 -3.39 -10.20
CA GLU A 48 -9.85 -4.73 -10.74
C GLU A 48 -8.80 -5.13 -11.78
N ALA A 49 -8.29 -4.18 -12.58
CA ALA A 49 -7.24 -4.42 -13.56
C ALA A 49 -5.88 -4.66 -12.89
N SER A 50 -5.53 -3.87 -11.86
CA SER A 50 -4.28 -4.06 -11.09
C SER A 50 -4.28 -5.34 -10.25
N ALA A 51 -5.42 -5.70 -9.64
CA ALA A 51 -5.52 -6.88 -8.78
C ALA A 51 -5.50 -8.20 -9.56
N LEU A 52 -6.04 -8.20 -10.80
CA LEU A 52 -6.10 -9.38 -11.65
C LEU A 52 -4.91 -9.49 -12.61
N GLY A 53 -4.00 -8.51 -12.62
CA GLY A 53 -2.94 -8.41 -13.64
C GLY A 53 -3.49 -8.28 -15.06
N ALA A 54 -4.79 -8.01 -15.20
CA ALA A 54 -5.49 -7.87 -16.46
C ALA A 54 -5.46 -6.41 -16.90
N MET A 55 -4.26 -5.83 -16.93
CA MET A 55 -4.06 -4.59 -17.67
C MET A 55 -4.33 -4.96 -19.14
N PRO A 56 -5.26 -4.29 -19.83
CA PRO A 56 -5.40 -4.50 -21.27
C PRO A 56 -4.03 -4.31 -21.91
N ASN A 57 -3.69 -5.16 -22.88
CA ASN A 57 -2.54 -4.93 -23.77
C ASN A 57 -2.85 -3.75 -24.71
N THR A 58 -3.24 -2.60 -24.15
CA THR A 58 -3.22 -1.35 -24.89
C THR A 58 -1.78 -1.16 -25.31
N PRO A 59 -1.48 -1.20 -26.61
CA PRO A 59 -0.12 -0.97 -27.06
C PRO A 59 0.32 0.37 -26.49
N LEU A 60 1.54 0.38 -25.95
CA LEU A 60 2.12 1.63 -25.49
C LEU A 60 2.12 2.61 -26.68
N PRO A 61 1.81 3.90 -26.44
CA PRO A 61 1.86 4.89 -27.50
C PRO A 61 3.24 4.91 -28.16
N GLU A 62 3.29 5.30 -29.42
CA GLU A 62 4.52 5.39 -30.21
C GLU A 62 5.65 6.18 -29.53
N TRP A 63 5.33 7.17 -28.69
CA TRP A 63 6.30 7.95 -27.91
C TRP A 63 6.94 7.20 -26.72
N ALA A 64 6.39 6.08 -26.30
CA ALA A 64 6.91 5.27 -25.18
C ALA A 64 7.96 4.26 -25.63
N ASN A 65 8.05 3.98 -26.93
CA ASN A 65 9.21 3.33 -27.54
C ASN A 65 10.21 4.43 -27.89
N TRP A 66 10.90 4.97 -26.87
CA TRP A 66 12.12 5.70 -27.16
C TRP A 66 13.17 4.66 -27.52
N ASP A 67 13.48 4.51 -28.80
CA ASP A 67 14.54 3.64 -29.28
C ASP A 67 15.86 4.09 -28.61
N ASP A 68 16.39 3.28 -27.68
CA ASP A 68 17.80 3.32 -27.27
C ASP A 68 18.70 2.75 -28.40
N GLU A 69 18.36 3.02 -29.67
CA GLU A 69 19.07 2.56 -30.86
C GLU A 69 20.03 3.68 -31.29
N GLY A 70 21.11 3.85 -30.54
CA GLY A 70 22.08 4.90 -30.84
C GLY A 70 23.24 5.03 -29.88
N ASP A 71 24.04 3.97 -29.74
CA ASP A 71 25.52 4.00 -29.77
C ASP A 71 26.09 2.76 -29.07
N ASP A 72 26.63 1.82 -29.86
CA ASP A 72 27.86 1.08 -29.54
C ASP A 72 28.25 0.16 -30.72
N PRO A 73 29.30 0.47 -31.50
CA PRO A 73 29.81 -0.44 -32.53
C PRO A 73 30.53 -1.62 -31.88
N VAL A 74 29.82 -2.73 -31.65
CA VAL A 74 30.42 -4.01 -31.26
C VAL A 74 31.21 -4.58 -32.43
N THR A 75 32.52 -4.29 -32.44
CA THR A 75 33.49 -5.11 -33.15
C THR A 75 33.82 -6.33 -32.28
N ARG A 76 33.19 -7.47 -32.57
CA ARG A 76 33.72 -8.78 -32.15
C ARG A 76 33.74 -9.75 -33.32
N SER A 77 34.93 -9.80 -33.92
CA SER A 77 35.45 -10.90 -34.73
C SER A 77 35.08 -12.25 -34.12
N GLN A 78 34.47 -13.13 -34.90
CA GLN A 78 34.40 -14.56 -34.59
C GLN A 78 34.99 -15.34 -35.77
N ASN A 79 35.92 -16.20 -35.38
CA ASN A 79 36.70 -17.15 -36.14
C ASN A 79 35.88 -18.42 -36.40
#